data_AF-A0A7Z0DJG7-F1
#
_entry.id   AF-A0A7Z0DJG7-F1
#
_cell.length_a   1.000
_cell.length_b   1.000
_cell.length_c   1.000
_cell.angle_alpha   90.00
_cell.angle_beta   90.00
_cell.angle_gamma   90.00
#
_symmetry.space_group_name_H-M   'P 1'
#
loop_
_entity.id
_entity.type
_entity.pdbx_description
1 polymer ?
#
loop_
_entity_poly.entity_id
_entity_poly.type
_entity_poly.pdbx_seq_one_letter_code
_entity_poly.pdbx_strand_id
1 'polypeptide(L)'
;MDDDFAKAHLHDKLRAVREALVWKLEGLSEQDIRRPMTPTGTNLLGLVKHNALSDARYFGEVFDRTPPVDLPPWDTAGWWAATHRATEHESRSDVLDLYRDVSEYVDATIEELPIDAPGYVPWWDEKVMLFNIMAARLCDATRHAGHADILRETIDGSVGVDRETAPPRDVARSASAHTQPRASRVHGWAIPEREYARQETRRGRRYAYETLEPARTALVVVDLVPFFYESNPTCYAITPNVGRLADALRAAGGVVAWVVPGDPGPTKWAREFLGEEAAEMFRRSGGAGPIAGRLGPGLEAREGDLLVEKTAISALFPGSSTLHDQLRSRGVETVVVTGTLTEVCVAGTARDAATLGYRTILVADATAGRDDESHDATLSTIYRTFGDVRSTDDVIELVTAGSSVVT
;
A
#
# COMPACT_ATOMS: atom_id res chain seq x y z
N MET A 1 8.93 5.14 -49.29
CA MET A 1 9.57 5.88 -48.19
C MET A 1 11.04 5.87 -48.52
N ASP A 2 11.72 7.00 -48.43
CA ASP A 2 13.15 7.08 -48.71
C ASP A 2 13.93 6.47 -47.54
N ASP A 3 14.99 5.71 -47.84
CA ASP A 3 15.76 4.95 -46.83
C ASP A 3 16.50 5.89 -45.89
N ASP A 4 17.03 7.00 -46.41
CA ASP A 4 17.66 8.06 -45.62
C ASP A 4 16.68 8.72 -44.65
N PHE A 5 15.42 8.94 -45.10
CA PHE A 5 14.37 9.46 -44.24
C PHE A 5 14.00 8.49 -43.12
N ALA A 6 13.83 7.20 -43.42
CA ALA A 6 13.49 6.19 -42.42
C ALA A 6 14.59 6.05 -41.36
N LYS A 7 15.86 6.06 -41.80
CA LYS A 7 17.04 6.01 -40.94
C LYS A 7 17.08 7.22 -40.01
N ALA A 8 17.02 8.43 -40.57
CA ALA A 8 17.05 9.67 -39.80
C ALA A 8 15.91 9.72 -38.77
N HIS A 9 14.68 9.33 -39.17
CA HIS A 9 13.54 9.34 -38.26
C HIS A 9 13.71 8.39 -37.07
N LEU A 10 14.15 7.15 -37.30
CA LEU A 10 14.38 6.20 -36.21
C LEU A 10 15.53 6.64 -35.30
N HIS A 11 16.59 7.21 -35.89
CA HIS A 11 17.73 7.74 -35.13
C HIS A 11 17.31 8.88 -34.19
N ASP A 12 16.53 9.84 -34.70
CA ASP A 12 16.01 10.95 -33.90
C ASP A 12 15.11 10.45 -32.75
N LYS A 13 14.27 9.44 -33.00
CA LYS A 13 13.43 8.84 -31.95
C LYS A 13 14.26 8.12 -30.89
N LEU A 14 15.34 7.44 -31.28
CA LEU A 14 16.28 6.82 -30.35
C LEU A 14 17.03 7.86 -29.50
N ARG A 15 17.45 8.99 -30.09
CA ARG A 15 18.02 10.12 -29.33
C ARG A 15 17.04 10.65 -28.29
N ALA A 16 15.81 10.96 -28.71
CA ALA A 16 14.79 11.51 -27.82
C ALA A 16 14.45 10.58 -26.63
N VAL A 17 14.29 9.27 -26.85
CA VAL A 17 14.00 8.35 -25.73
C VAL A 17 15.19 8.20 -24.78
N ARG A 18 16.43 8.26 -25.30
CA ARG A 18 17.62 8.19 -24.45
C ARG A 18 17.77 9.41 -23.56
N GLU A 19 17.49 10.61 -24.09
CA GLU A 19 17.43 11.85 -23.32
C GLU A 19 16.35 11.79 -22.24
N ALA A 20 15.15 11.30 -22.59
CA ALA A 20 14.06 11.14 -21.64
C ALA A 20 14.45 10.23 -20.46
N LEU A 21 15.13 9.11 -20.72
CA LEU A 21 15.59 8.20 -19.66
C LEU A 21 16.59 8.86 -18.68
N VAL A 22 17.50 9.70 -19.17
CA VAL A 22 18.43 10.45 -18.31
C VAL A 22 17.69 11.49 -17.49
N TRP A 23 16.77 12.23 -18.12
CA TRP A 23 15.94 13.22 -17.44
C TRP A 23 15.18 12.64 -16.24
N LYS A 24 14.73 11.37 -16.31
CA LYS A 24 14.06 10.68 -15.18
C LYS A 24 14.90 10.61 -13.91
N LEU A 25 16.21 10.82 -13.98
CA LEU A 25 17.09 10.84 -12.81
C LEU A 25 17.31 12.25 -12.24
N GLU A 26 16.99 13.29 -12.99
CA GLU A 26 17.29 14.67 -12.60
C GLU A 26 16.50 15.12 -11.37
N GLY A 27 17.21 15.81 -10.46
CA GLY A 27 16.63 16.34 -9.22
C GLY A 27 16.30 15.29 -8.15
N LEU A 28 16.58 14.01 -8.38
CA LEU A 28 16.32 12.94 -7.41
C LEU A 28 17.53 12.61 -6.54
N SER A 29 17.25 12.17 -5.31
CA SER A 29 18.26 11.71 -4.36
C SER A 29 18.89 10.37 -4.77
N GLU A 30 20.05 10.01 -4.21
CA GLU A 30 20.67 8.68 -4.43
C GLU A 30 19.74 7.54 -4.00
N GLN A 31 19.00 7.74 -2.90
CA GLN A 31 18.07 6.75 -2.40
C GLN A 31 16.92 6.51 -3.39
N ASP A 32 16.35 7.57 -3.96
CA ASP A 32 15.19 7.48 -4.85
C ASP A 32 15.50 6.78 -6.16
N ILE A 33 16.68 7.02 -6.73
CA ILE A 33 17.03 6.39 -8.02
C ILE A 33 17.50 4.94 -7.87
N ARG A 34 17.94 4.51 -6.68
CA ARG A 34 18.50 3.17 -6.43
C ARG A 34 17.57 2.20 -5.74
N ARG A 35 16.63 2.68 -4.91
CA ARG A 35 15.77 1.79 -4.13
C ARG A 35 14.92 0.93 -5.06
N PRO A 36 14.81 -0.39 -4.80
CA PRO A 36 13.85 -1.24 -5.50
C PRO A 36 12.42 -0.69 -5.36
N MET A 37 11.75 -0.48 -6.50
CA MET A 37 10.38 0.03 -6.56
C MET A 37 9.36 -1.04 -6.99
N THR A 38 9.84 -2.24 -7.31
CA THR A 38 9.03 -3.39 -7.70
C THR A 38 9.58 -4.68 -7.07
N PRO A 39 8.77 -5.76 -6.95
CA PRO A 39 9.24 -7.05 -6.44
C PRO A 39 10.41 -7.65 -7.22
N THR A 40 10.53 -7.33 -8.52
CA THR A 40 11.64 -7.77 -9.37
C THR A 40 12.92 -6.96 -9.16
N GLY A 41 12.91 -5.96 -8.29
CA GLY A 41 14.09 -5.16 -7.96
C GLY A 41 14.30 -3.92 -8.82
N THR A 42 13.39 -3.62 -9.75
CA THR A 42 13.55 -2.53 -10.72
C THR A 42 13.60 -1.17 -10.03
N ASN A 43 14.55 -0.33 -10.45
CA ASN A 43 14.76 1.04 -9.99
C ASN A 43 15.18 1.94 -11.17
N LEU A 44 15.11 3.25 -11.01
CA LEU A 44 15.35 4.21 -12.11
C LEU A 44 16.78 4.13 -12.66
N LEU A 45 17.79 4.07 -11.79
CA LEU A 45 19.20 4.01 -12.22
C LEU A 45 19.51 2.69 -12.94
N GLY A 46 18.92 1.59 -12.49
CA GLY A 46 19.01 0.28 -13.12
C GLY A 46 18.38 0.23 -14.51
N LEU A 47 17.29 0.96 -14.76
CA LEU A 47 16.70 1.06 -16.10
C LEU A 47 17.63 1.77 -17.09
N VAL A 48 18.31 2.83 -16.65
CA VAL A 48 19.33 3.55 -17.45
C VAL A 48 20.51 2.62 -17.75
N LYS A 49 21.08 1.97 -16.72
CA LYS A 49 22.16 0.99 -16.89
C LYS A 49 21.78 -0.15 -17.85
N HIS A 50 20.59 -0.71 -17.69
CA HIS A 50 20.11 -1.78 -18.56
C HIS A 50 20.02 -1.35 -20.03
N ASN A 51 19.53 -0.13 -20.28
CA ASN A 51 19.45 0.39 -21.64
C ASN A 51 20.83 0.61 -22.25
N ALA A 52 21.80 1.17 -21.52
CA ALA A 52 23.18 1.29 -22.00
C ALA A 52 23.78 -0.07 -22.38
N LEU A 53 23.70 -1.06 -21.48
CA LEU A 53 24.31 -2.36 -21.74
C LEU A 53 23.61 -3.12 -22.88
N SER A 54 22.30 -2.92 -23.04
CA SER A 54 21.56 -3.46 -24.17
C SER A 54 21.97 -2.78 -25.49
N ASP A 55 22.06 -1.46 -25.52
CA ASP A 55 22.52 -0.70 -26.68
C ASP A 55 23.93 -1.12 -27.12
N ALA A 56 24.87 -1.22 -26.17
CA ALA A 56 26.23 -1.67 -26.43
C ALA A 56 26.27 -3.05 -27.09
N ARG A 57 25.44 -3.99 -26.61
CA ARG A 57 25.33 -5.34 -27.19
C ARG A 57 24.74 -5.31 -28.60
N TYR A 58 23.58 -4.65 -28.76
CA TYR A 58 22.84 -4.68 -30.03
C TYR A 58 23.59 -3.97 -31.16
N PHE A 59 24.29 -2.86 -30.89
CA PHE A 59 25.05 -2.15 -31.92
C PHE A 59 26.49 -2.66 -32.08
N GLY A 60 26.99 -3.46 -31.12
CA GLY A 60 28.28 -4.14 -31.18
C GLY A 60 28.23 -5.53 -31.77
N GLU A 61 27.71 -6.49 -31.01
CA GLU A 61 27.74 -7.92 -31.36
C GLU A 61 27.01 -8.21 -32.69
N VAL A 62 25.97 -7.44 -33.03
CA VAL A 62 25.16 -7.69 -34.25
C VAL A 62 25.85 -7.23 -35.53
N PHE A 63 26.72 -6.21 -35.44
CA PHE A 63 27.38 -5.57 -36.59
C PHE A 63 28.90 -5.72 -36.55
N ASP A 64 29.43 -6.67 -35.76
CA ASP A 64 30.85 -6.94 -35.58
C ASP A 64 31.68 -5.70 -35.16
N ARG A 65 31.10 -4.87 -34.28
CA ARG A 65 31.74 -3.64 -33.75
C ARG A 65 32.10 -3.82 -32.28
N THR A 66 33.18 -3.17 -31.85
CA THR A 66 33.62 -3.20 -30.45
C THR A 66 32.94 -2.08 -29.65
N PRO A 67 32.09 -2.40 -28.65
CA PRO A 67 31.47 -1.39 -27.79
C PRO A 67 32.49 -0.78 -26.80
N PRO A 68 32.19 0.40 -26.21
CA PRO A 68 33.07 1.08 -25.25
C PRO A 68 33.04 0.45 -23.83
N VAL A 69 32.46 -0.75 -23.69
CA VAL A 69 32.30 -1.46 -22.42
C VAL A 69 32.48 -2.95 -22.64
N ASP A 70 33.17 -3.62 -21.71
CA ASP A 70 33.31 -5.07 -21.74
C ASP A 70 31.97 -5.73 -21.37
N LEU A 71 31.45 -6.54 -22.29
CA LEU A 71 30.22 -7.29 -22.07
C LEU A 71 30.53 -8.78 -21.87
N PRO A 72 29.95 -9.44 -20.85
CA PRO A 72 29.99 -10.89 -20.78
C PRO A 72 29.23 -11.51 -21.96
N PRO A 73 29.47 -12.79 -22.28
CA PRO A 73 28.69 -13.53 -23.28
C PRO A 73 27.19 -13.38 -23.06
N TRP A 74 26.41 -13.28 -24.14
CA TRP A 74 24.97 -13.01 -24.05
C TRP A 74 24.18 -14.09 -23.30
N ASP A 75 24.67 -15.33 -23.29
CA ASP A 75 24.11 -16.50 -22.61
C ASP A 75 24.55 -16.61 -21.13
N THR A 76 25.28 -15.62 -20.62
CA THR A 76 25.69 -15.57 -19.21
C THR A 76 24.48 -15.49 -18.30
N ALA A 77 24.34 -16.47 -17.40
CA ALA A 77 23.28 -16.51 -16.41
C ALA A 77 23.30 -15.26 -15.51
N GLY A 78 22.12 -14.73 -15.18
CA GLY A 78 21.98 -13.59 -14.27
C GLY A 78 22.11 -12.21 -14.94
N TRP A 79 22.17 -12.13 -16.27
CA TRP A 79 22.18 -10.86 -17.02
C TRP A 79 21.11 -9.87 -16.56
N TRP A 80 19.88 -10.34 -16.38
CA TRP A 80 18.77 -9.49 -15.91
C TRP A 80 19.10 -8.84 -14.56
N ALA A 81 19.53 -9.63 -13.58
CA ALA A 81 19.86 -9.16 -12.24
C ALA A 81 21.07 -8.23 -12.23
N ALA A 82 22.06 -8.49 -13.10
CA ALA A 82 23.28 -7.69 -13.21
C ALA A 82 23.07 -6.32 -13.88
N THR A 83 22.10 -6.23 -14.80
CA THR A 83 21.86 -5.01 -15.61
C THR A 83 20.78 -4.11 -15.05
N HIS A 84 19.76 -4.66 -14.37
CA HIS A 84 18.63 -3.89 -13.82
C HIS A 84 18.88 -3.28 -12.43
N ARG A 85 20.12 -3.35 -11.94
CA ARG A 85 20.52 -2.78 -10.65
C ARG A 85 21.92 -2.19 -10.75
N ALA A 86 22.07 -0.96 -10.26
CA ALA A 86 23.38 -0.40 -9.91
C ALA A 86 23.75 -0.87 -8.50
N THR A 87 24.91 -1.51 -8.39
CA THR A 87 25.47 -1.95 -7.10
C THR A 87 25.92 -0.75 -6.27
N GLU A 88 26.24 -0.99 -5.00
CA GLU A 88 26.82 0.02 -4.11
C GLU A 88 28.21 0.53 -4.56
N HIS A 89 28.87 -0.19 -5.47
CA HIS A 89 30.17 0.18 -6.04
C HIS A 89 30.07 0.97 -7.35
N GLU A 90 28.89 1.07 -7.94
CA GLU A 90 28.66 1.81 -9.18
C GLU A 90 28.02 3.14 -8.83
N SER A 91 28.75 4.25 -8.99
CA SER A 91 28.21 5.57 -8.68
C SER A 91 27.20 6.03 -9.74
N ARG A 92 26.39 7.05 -9.42
CA ARG A 92 25.46 7.65 -10.40
C ARG A 92 26.22 8.18 -11.62
N SER A 93 27.36 8.84 -11.39
CA SER A 93 28.19 9.38 -12.46
C SER A 93 28.71 8.26 -13.36
N ASP A 94 29.20 7.15 -12.80
CA ASP A 94 29.73 6.05 -13.62
C ASP A 94 28.66 5.47 -14.56
N VAL A 95 27.42 5.31 -14.07
CA VAL A 95 26.30 4.81 -14.89
C VAL A 95 25.90 5.81 -15.96
N LEU A 96 25.90 7.12 -15.65
CA LEU A 96 25.57 8.17 -16.62
C LEU A 96 26.68 8.36 -17.67
N ASP A 97 27.94 8.24 -17.27
CA ASP A 97 29.10 8.30 -18.17
C ASP A 97 29.08 7.09 -19.10
N LEU A 98 28.86 5.87 -18.58
CA LEU A 98 28.64 4.67 -19.40
C LEU A 98 27.49 4.88 -20.40
N TYR A 99 26.38 5.44 -19.94
CA TYR A 99 25.21 5.67 -20.79
C TYR A 99 25.51 6.67 -21.91
N ARG A 100 26.27 7.74 -21.63
CA ARG A 100 26.71 8.72 -22.63
C ARG A 100 27.68 8.09 -23.63
N ASP A 101 28.70 7.39 -23.17
CA ASP A 101 29.73 6.80 -24.03
C ASP A 101 29.11 5.75 -24.98
N VAL A 102 28.20 4.92 -24.48
CA VAL A 102 27.43 4.00 -25.33
C VAL A 102 26.51 4.77 -26.27
N SER A 103 25.91 5.88 -25.84
CA SER A 103 25.02 6.65 -26.71
C SER A 103 25.77 7.24 -27.92
N GLU A 104 26.98 7.76 -27.71
CA GLU A 104 27.87 8.24 -28.78
C GLU A 104 28.29 7.09 -29.72
N TYR A 105 28.59 5.93 -29.15
CA TYR A 105 28.91 4.72 -29.92
C TYR A 105 27.75 4.24 -30.82
N VAL A 106 26.52 4.25 -30.30
CA VAL A 106 25.32 3.93 -31.07
C VAL A 106 25.12 4.93 -32.20
N ASP A 107 25.28 6.23 -31.92
CA ASP A 107 25.14 7.28 -32.92
C ASP A 107 26.14 7.12 -34.06
N ALA A 108 27.42 6.90 -33.74
CA ALA A 108 28.46 6.64 -34.73
C ALA A 108 28.16 5.38 -35.56
N THR A 109 27.68 4.31 -34.92
CA THR A 109 27.30 3.07 -35.62
C THR A 109 26.15 3.29 -36.60
N ILE A 110 25.11 4.00 -36.18
CA ILE A 110 23.98 4.33 -37.05
C ILE A 110 24.45 5.23 -38.19
N GLU A 111 25.26 6.25 -37.93
CA GLU A 111 25.71 7.20 -38.95
C GLU A 111 26.58 6.52 -40.03
N GLU A 112 27.51 5.65 -39.62
CA GLU A 112 28.45 4.96 -40.52
C GLU A 112 27.81 3.88 -41.41
N LEU A 113 26.83 3.14 -40.89
CA LEU A 113 26.25 1.99 -41.59
C LEU A 113 25.01 2.38 -42.42
N PRO A 114 24.84 1.86 -43.65
CA PRO A 114 23.58 2.04 -44.37
C PRO A 114 22.41 1.34 -43.64
N ILE A 115 21.17 1.78 -43.85
CA ILE A 115 20.00 1.26 -43.11
C ILE A 115 19.74 -0.24 -43.37
N ASP A 116 20.20 -0.73 -44.52
CA ASP A 116 20.17 -2.13 -44.95
C ASP A 116 21.48 -2.89 -44.66
N ALA A 117 22.37 -2.32 -43.83
CA ALA A 117 23.59 -3.00 -43.41
C ALA A 117 23.24 -4.35 -42.75
N PRO A 118 23.81 -5.46 -43.23
CA PRO A 118 23.50 -6.78 -42.69
C PRO A 118 24.12 -6.95 -41.31
N GLY A 119 23.37 -7.59 -40.42
CA GLY A 119 23.82 -8.04 -39.11
C GLY A 119 23.26 -9.41 -38.76
N TYR A 120 23.74 -9.97 -37.66
CA TYR A 120 23.28 -11.26 -37.16
C TYR A 120 23.05 -11.19 -35.66
N VAL A 121 21.89 -11.65 -35.18
CA VAL A 121 21.53 -11.61 -33.76
C VAL A 121 21.67 -13.00 -33.16
N PRO A 122 22.73 -13.27 -32.36
CA PRO A 122 23.01 -14.63 -31.86
C PRO A 122 21.89 -15.23 -30.99
N TRP A 123 21.20 -14.40 -30.21
CA TRP A 123 20.13 -14.84 -29.31
C TRP A 123 18.76 -14.96 -29.99
N TRP A 124 18.61 -14.50 -31.23
CA TRP A 124 17.43 -14.76 -32.07
C TRP A 124 17.71 -15.82 -33.14
N ASP A 125 18.99 -16.14 -33.38
CA ASP A 125 19.43 -17.00 -34.49
C ASP A 125 18.92 -16.48 -35.85
N GLU A 126 19.00 -15.15 -36.04
CA GLU A 126 18.37 -14.46 -37.17
C GLU A 126 19.31 -13.45 -37.85
N LYS A 127 19.24 -13.40 -39.18
CA LYS A 127 19.86 -12.33 -39.99
C LYS A 127 18.94 -11.14 -40.05
N VAL A 128 19.49 -9.97 -39.77
CA VAL A 128 18.74 -8.71 -39.66
C VAL A 128 19.44 -7.61 -40.45
N MET A 129 18.76 -6.48 -40.60
CA MET A 129 19.37 -5.23 -41.07
C MET A 129 19.46 -4.22 -39.92
N LEU A 130 20.27 -3.17 -40.10
CA LEU A 130 20.31 -2.03 -39.18
C LEU A 130 18.92 -1.48 -38.87
N PHE A 131 18.04 -1.39 -39.87
CA PHE A 131 16.62 -1.06 -39.69
C PHE A 131 15.93 -1.87 -38.59
N ASN A 132 16.09 -3.20 -38.60
CA ASN A 132 15.44 -4.09 -37.64
C ASN A 132 15.95 -3.81 -36.21
N ILE A 133 17.25 -3.58 -36.06
CA ILE A 133 17.86 -3.29 -34.75
C ILE A 133 17.43 -1.92 -34.24
N MET A 134 17.44 -0.89 -35.07
CA MET A 134 16.95 0.44 -34.69
C MET A 134 15.48 0.38 -34.22
N ALA A 135 14.62 -0.33 -34.96
CA ALA A 135 13.21 -0.49 -34.58
C ALA A 135 13.03 -1.30 -33.29
N ALA A 136 13.77 -2.40 -33.12
CA ALA A 136 13.72 -3.23 -31.92
C ALA A 136 14.19 -2.45 -30.68
N ARG A 137 15.29 -1.71 -30.81
CA ARG A 137 15.82 -0.87 -29.74
C ARG A 137 14.91 0.29 -29.39
N LEU A 138 14.27 0.93 -30.37
CA LEU A 138 13.29 1.98 -30.09
C LEU A 138 12.09 1.43 -29.30
N CYS A 139 11.55 0.28 -29.70
CA CYS A 139 10.44 -0.39 -29.02
C CYS A 139 10.78 -0.71 -27.56
N ASP A 140 11.97 -1.27 -27.32
CA ASP A 140 12.38 -1.68 -25.99
C ASP A 140 12.77 -0.49 -25.09
N ALA A 141 13.53 0.50 -25.61
CA ALA A 141 13.84 1.71 -24.88
C ALA A 141 12.60 2.51 -24.49
N THR A 142 11.59 2.61 -25.37
CA THR A 142 10.32 3.28 -25.06
C THR A 142 9.49 2.53 -24.03
N ARG A 143 9.50 1.19 -24.03
CA ARG A 143 8.92 0.39 -22.94
C ARG A 143 9.59 0.71 -21.60
N HIS A 144 10.91 0.80 -21.57
CA HIS A 144 11.63 1.14 -20.34
C HIS A 144 11.45 2.60 -19.90
N ALA A 145 11.32 3.54 -20.83
CA ALA A 145 10.95 4.92 -20.52
C ALA A 145 9.56 4.99 -19.88
N GLY A 146 8.59 4.22 -20.37
CA GLY A 146 7.27 4.09 -19.73
C GLY A 146 7.31 3.43 -18.34
N HIS A 147 8.20 2.47 -18.11
CA HIS A 147 8.45 1.99 -16.75
C HIS A 147 9.02 3.10 -15.85
N ALA A 148 9.97 3.87 -16.36
CA ALA A 148 10.58 4.97 -15.63
C ALA A 148 9.59 6.09 -15.31
N ASP A 149 8.58 6.33 -16.17
CA ASP A 149 7.44 7.20 -15.89
C ASP A 149 6.71 6.80 -14.60
N ILE A 150 6.25 5.56 -14.52
CA ILE A 150 5.51 5.04 -13.37
C ILE A 150 6.37 5.14 -12.11
N LEU A 151 7.65 4.76 -12.20
CA LEU A 151 8.55 4.85 -11.05
C LEU A 151 8.77 6.29 -10.61
N ARG A 152 8.98 7.23 -11.55
CA ARG A 152 9.17 8.65 -11.23
C ARG A 152 7.92 9.28 -10.62
N GLU A 153 6.75 8.95 -11.16
CA GLU A 153 5.45 9.40 -10.66
C GLU A 153 5.27 9.06 -9.18
N THR A 154 5.64 7.84 -8.78
CA THR A 154 5.53 7.41 -7.38
C THR A 154 6.50 8.11 -6.42
N ILE A 155 7.53 8.79 -6.93
CA ILE A 155 8.52 9.51 -6.14
C ILE A 155 8.10 10.97 -5.95
N ASP A 156 7.83 11.68 -7.05
CA ASP A 156 7.56 13.12 -6.99
C ASP A 156 6.42 13.61 -7.89
N GLY A 157 5.65 12.67 -8.48
CA GLY A 157 4.51 12.95 -9.36
C GLY A 157 4.88 13.36 -10.78
N SER A 158 6.17 13.37 -11.16
CA SER A 158 6.59 13.79 -12.51
C SER A 158 6.50 12.64 -13.52
N VAL A 159 5.99 12.91 -14.72
CA VAL A 159 5.92 11.99 -15.88
C VAL A 159 6.23 12.73 -17.18
N GLY A 160 6.46 12.03 -18.29
CA GLY A 160 6.63 12.64 -19.62
C GLY A 160 8.01 12.42 -20.25
N VAL A 161 8.38 13.24 -21.23
CA VAL A 161 9.63 13.10 -21.99
C VAL A 161 10.70 14.13 -21.59
N ASP A 162 10.28 15.26 -21.02
CA ASP A 162 11.16 16.32 -20.52
C ASP A 162 10.47 17.15 -19.42
N ARG A 163 11.20 18.11 -18.84
CA ARG A 163 10.72 18.97 -17.76
C ARG A 163 9.64 19.98 -18.21
N GLU A 164 9.59 20.34 -19.49
CA GLU A 164 8.67 21.35 -20.02
C GLU A 164 7.29 20.75 -20.36
N THR A 165 7.26 19.47 -20.72
CA THR A 165 6.06 18.70 -21.08
C THR A 165 5.48 17.89 -19.92
N ALA A 166 6.20 17.79 -18.80
CA ALA A 166 5.72 17.14 -17.58
C ALA A 166 4.50 17.88 -17.01
N PRO A 167 3.40 17.17 -16.67
CA PRO A 167 2.23 17.83 -16.07
C PRO A 167 2.62 18.50 -14.74
N PRO A 168 2.08 19.70 -14.43
CA PRO A 168 2.35 20.37 -13.17
C PRO A 168 2.00 19.48 -11.97
N ARG A 169 2.78 19.56 -10.89
CA ARG A 169 2.60 18.78 -9.64
C ARG A 169 1.16 18.77 -9.10
N ASP A 170 0.41 19.84 -9.34
CA ASP A 170 -0.98 19.99 -8.87
C ASP A 170 -2.00 19.17 -9.67
N VAL A 171 -1.68 18.79 -10.91
CA VAL A 171 -2.56 17.96 -11.76
C VAL A 171 -2.47 16.48 -11.38
N ALA A 172 -1.29 16.01 -10.93
CA ALA A 172 -1.12 14.64 -10.43
C ALA A 172 -1.96 14.36 -9.16
N ARG A 173 -2.12 15.36 -8.29
CA ARG A 173 -3.03 15.26 -7.13
C ARG A 173 -4.51 15.21 -7.50
N SER A 174 -4.92 15.88 -8.58
CA SER A 174 -6.34 15.88 -9.01
C SER A 174 -6.73 14.60 -9.78
N ALA A 175 -5.77 13.94 -10.45
CA ALA A 175 -5.98 12.65 -11.08
C ALA A 175 -6.16 11.50 -10.06
N SER A 176 -5.56 11.61 -8.87
CA SER A 176 -5.79 10.66 -7.75
C SER A 176 -7.26 10.64 -7.30
N ALA A 177 -8.02 11.71 -7.55
CA ALA A 177 -9.46 11.78 -7.28
C ALA A 177 -10.33 11.00 -8.29
N HIS A 178 -9.75 10.49 -9.38
CA HIS A 178 -10.43 9.68 -10.39
C HIS A 178 -10.07 8.18 -10.33
N THR A 179 -9.43 7.74 -9.24
CA THR A 179 -9.39 6.32 -8.93
C THR A 179 -10.83 5.89 -8.66
N GLN A 180 -11.47 5.20 -9.63
CA GLN A 180 -12.65 4.39 -9.35
C GLN A 180 -12.35 3.60 -8.06
N PRO A 181 -13.24 3.57 -7.06
CA PRO A 181 -12.97 2.81 -5.84
C PRO A 181 -12.65 1.38 -6.26
N ARG A 182 -11.41 0.95 -6.02
CA ARG A 182 -11.06 -0.47 -6.00
C ARG A 182 -12.18 -1.15 -5.23
N ALA A 183 -12.84 -2.15 -5.83
CA ALA A 183 -13.96 -2.84 -5.22
C ALA A 183 -13.68 -3.04 -3.73
N SER A 184 -14.53 -2.46 -2.87
CA SER A 184 -14.31 -2.46 -1.43
C SER A 184 -14.33 -3.90 -0.96
N ARG A 185 -13.16 -4.45 -0.63
CA ARG A 185 -13.01 -5.79 -0.07
C ARG A 185 -12.61 -5.69 1.38
N VAL A 186 -12.99 -6.70 2.15
CA VAL A 186 -12.44 -6.92 3.49
C VAL A 186 -10.94 -7.27 3.37
N HIS A 187 -10.16 -7.00 4.41
CA HIS A 187 -8.77 -7.46 4.48
C HIS A 187 -8.67 -8.97 4.30
N GLY A 188 -7.68 -9.41 3.52
CA GLY A 188 -7.31 -10.81 3.45
C GLY A 188 -6.50 -11.10 4.69
N TRP A 189 -7.17 -11.54 5.77
CA TRP A 189 -6.54 -11.60 7.08
C TRP A 189 -6.07 -13.01 7.42
N ALA A 190 -4.93 -13.08 8.12
CA ALA A 190 -4.45 -14.33 8.70
C ALA A 190 -3.70 -14.08 10.01
N ILE A 191 -3.87 -14.99 10.96
CA ILE A 191 -2.96 -15.10 12.11
C ILE A 191 -2.01 -16.25 11.83
N PRO A 192 -0.68 -16.04 11.92
CA PRO A 192 0.30 -17.10 11.73
C PRO A 192 0.05 -18.27 12.70
N GLU A 193 0.08 -19.50 12.20
CA GLU A 193 -0.24 -20.71 13.00
C GLU A 193 0.62 -20.86 14.25
N ARG A 194 1.85 -20.31 14.24
CA ARG A 194 2.72 -20.24 15.42
C ARG A 194 2.07 -19.53 16.61
N GLU A 195 1.20 -18.54 16.39
CA GLU A 195 0.53 -17.84 17.49
C GLU A 195 -0.62 -18.69 18.04
N TYR A 196 -1.37 -19.40 17.19
CA TYR A 196 -2.37 -20.37 17.63
C TYR A 196 -1.74 -21.48 18.48
N ALA A 197 -0.70 -22.13 17.97
CA ALA A 197 0.05 -23.17 18.67
C ALA A 197 0.64 -22.68 20.02
N ARG A 198 1.11 -21.42 20.07
CA ARG A 198 1.57 -20.78 21.31
C ARG A 198 0.46 -20.76 22.36
N GLN A 199 -0.74 -20.34 21.99
CA GLN A 199 -1.86 -20.26 22.94
C GLN A 199 -2.35 -21.64 23.35
N GLU A 200 -2.46 -22.58 22.42
CA GLU A 200 -2.82 -23.97 22.74
C GLU A 200 -1.84 -24.58 23.75
N THR A 201 -0.54 -24.33 23.58
CA THR A 201 0.48 -24.76 24.54
C THR A 201 0.35 -24.03 25.89
N ARG A 202 0.06 -22.72 25.88
CA ARG A 202 0.05 -21.88 27.08
C ARG A 202 -1.21 -22.06 27.95
N ARG A 203 -2.38 -22.15 27.32
CA ARG A 203 -3.70 -22.16 28.00
C ARG A 203 -4.55 -23.39 27.69
N GLY A 204 -4.05 -24.34 26.89
CA GLY A 204 -4.73 -25.59 26.57
C GLY A 204 -5.82 -25.51 25.50
N ARG A 205 -6.02 -24.35 24.88
CA ARG A 205 -7.09 -24.12 23.89
C ARG A 205 -6.76 -22.99 22.92
N ARG A 206 -7.29 -23.10 21.69
CA ARG A 206 -7.09 -22.11 20.62
C ARG A 206 -7.65 -20.77 21.05
N TYR A 207 -8.92 -20.66 21.40
CA TYR A 207 -9.50 -19.40 21.86
C TYR A 207 -9.64 -19.36 23.38
N ALA A 208 -9.32 -18.23 24.01
CA ALA A 208 -9.50 -18.04 25.45
C ALA A 208 -10.97 -18.03 25.85
N TYR A 209 -11.85 -17.60 24.94
CA TYR A 209 -13.26 -17.35 25.18
C TYR A 209 -14.11 -18.25 24.28
N GLU A 210 -14.47 -19.43 24.78
CA GLU A 210 -15.24 -20.44 24.03
C GLU A 210 -16.76 -20.27 24.16
N THR A 211 -17.22 -19.40 25.07
CA THR A 211 -18.62 -19.04 25.26
C THR A 211 -18.75 -17.54 25.55
N LEU A 212 -19.89 -16.96 25.18
CA LEU A 212 -20.26 -15.59 25.51
C LEU A 212 -21.56 -15.57 26.30
N GLU A 213 -21.67 -14.64 27.25
CA GLU A 213 -22.93 -14.31 27.90
C GLU A 213 -23.41 -12.99 27.30
N PRO A 214 -24.41 -13.01 26.40
CA PRO A 214 -24.76 -11.82 25.61
C PRO A 214 -25.15 -10.61 26.48
N ALA A 215 -25.91 -10.83 27.56
CA ALA A 215 -26.33 -9.80 28.50
C ALA A 215 -25.14 -9.08 29.20
N ARG A 216 -23.95 -9.68 29.19
CA ARG A 216 -22.71 -9.13 29.78
C ARG A 216 -21.64 -8.84 28.72
N THR A 217 -22.06 -8.75 27.46
CA THR A 217 -21.19 -8.52 26.31
C THR A 217 -21.58 -7.21 25.61
N ALA A 218 -20.57 -6.42 25.23
CA ALA A 218 -20.75 -5.22 24.44
C ALA A 218 -19.99 -5.28 23.11
N LEU A 219 -20.65 -4.87 22.03
CA LEU A 219 -20.01 -4.54 20.76
C LEU A 219 -19.57 -3.07 20.82
N VAL A 220 -18.28 -2.81 20.67
CA VAL A 220 -17.69 -1.47 20.65
C VAL A 220 -17.23 -1.17 19.22
N VAL A 221 -17.98 -0.33 18.53
CA VAL A 221 -17.70 0.08 17.14
C VAL A 221 -16.94 1.41 17.15
N VAL A 222 -15.70 1.39 16.69
CA VAL A 222 -14.77 2.52 16.80
C VAL A 222 -14.64 3.28 15.47
N ASP A 223 -14.94 4.59 15.51
CA ASP A 223 -14.61 5.60 14.51
C ASP A 223 -15.11 5.34 13.07
N LEU A 224 -16.16 4.53 12.88
CA LEU A 224 -16.81 4.42 11.57
C LEU A 224 -17.66 5.67 11.30
N VAL A 225 -17.01 6.77 10.92
CA VAL A 225 -17.58 8.08 10.59
C VAL A 225 -17.17 8.51 9.17
N PRO A 226 -17.91 9.40 8.47
CA PRO A 226 -17.67 9.76 7.07
C PRO A 226 -16.20 10.07 6.71
N PHE A 227 -15.48 10.77 7.58
CA PHE A 227 -14.06 11.08 7.41
C PHE A 227 -13.17 9.87 7.08
N PHE A 228 -13.40 8.73 7.76
CA PHE A 228 -12.60 7.52 7.52
C PHE A 228 -13.09 6.73 6.29
N TYR A 229 -14.35 6.89 5.89
CA TYR A 229 -14.86 6.29 4.65
C TYR A 229 -14.28 6.97 3.40
N GLU A 230 -14.01 8.29 3.47
CA GLU A 230 -13.39 9.04 2.37
C GLU A 230 -11.96 8.58 2.07
N SER A 231 -11.21 8.21 3.11
CA SER A 231 -9.79 7.85 3.00
C SER A 231 -9.51 6.35 3.03
N ASN A 232 -10.47 5.53 3.47
CA ASN A 232 -10.32 4.08 3.56
C ASN A 232 -11.56 3.34 3.02
N PRO A 233 -11.56 2.93 1.74
CA PRO A 233 -12.67 2.19 1.12
C PRO A 233 -13.02 0.86 1.80
N THR A 234 -12.09 0.26 2.56
CA THR A 234 -12.36 -0.96 3.34
C THR A 234 -13.44 -0.74 4.39
N CYS A 235 -13.65 0.50 4.85
CA CYS A 235 -14.75 0.85 5.75
C CYS A 235 -16.11 0.41 5.17
N TYR A 236 -16.35 0.66 3.87
CA TYR A 236 -17.58 0.20 3.20
C TYR A 236 -17.72 -1.33 3.17
N ALA A 237 -16.60 -2.05 3.06
CA ALA A 237 -16.61 -3.51 2.98
C ALA A 237 -16.95 -4.17 4.33
N ILE A 238 -16.55 -3.55 5.45
CA ILE A 238 -16.77 -4.10 6.80
C ILE A 238 -18.11 -3.67 7.40
N THR A 239 -18.75 -2.60 6.90
CA THR A 239 -20.04 -2.10 7.42
C THR A 239 -21.11 -3.20 7.53
N PRO A 240 -21.32 -4.09 6.54
CA PRO A 240 -22.32 -5.15 6.66
C PRO A 240 -22.02 -6.11 7.80
N ASN A 241 -20.75 -6.45 8.03
CA ASN A 241 -20.33 -7.32 9.14
C ASN A 241 -20.57 -6.66 10.50
N VAL A 242 -20.26 -5.36 10.63
CA VAL A 242 -20.57 -4.58 11.83
C VAL A 242 -22.08 -4.55 12.11
N GLY A 243 -22.90 -4.35 11.07
CA GLY A 243 -24.36 -4.39 11.17
C GLY A 243 -24.88 -5.74 11.68
N ARG A 244 -24.39 -6.85 11.10
CA ARG A 244 -24.73 -8.22 11.53
C ARG A 244 -24.38 -8.47 13.00
N LEU A 245 -23.21 -8.05 13.45
CA LEU A 245 -22.79 -8.17 14.85
C LEU A 245 -23.70 -7.36 15.79
N ALA A 246 -24.02 -6.12 15.41
CA ALA A 246 -24.89 -5.26 16.19
C ALA A 246 -26.29 -5.86 16.31
N ASP A 247 -26.86 -6.37 15.23
CA ASP A 247 -28.18 -7.01 15.23
C ASP A 247 -28.21 -8.28 16.08
N ALA A 248 -27.22 -9.17 15.90
CA ALA A 248 -27.12 -10.39 16.69
C ALA A 248 -27.01 -10.11 18.19
N LEU A 249 -26.15 -9.15 18.57
CA LEU A 249 -25.93 -8.84 19.98
C LEU A 249 -27.13 -8.14 20.61
N ARG A 250 -27.80 -7.22 19.90
CA ARG A 250 -29.06 -6.60 20.37
C ARG A 250 -30.15 -7.64 20.57
N ALA A 251 -30.35 -8.54 19.61
CA ALA A 251 -31.36 -9.60 19.70
C ALA A 251 -31.11 -10.53 20.90
N ALA A 252 -29.85 -10.71 21.28
CA ALA A 252 -29.43 -11.51 22.40
C ALA A 252 -29.41 -10.76 23.75
N GLY A 253 -29.79 -9.47 23.79
CA GLY A 253 -29.83 -8.65 25.01
C GLY A 253 -28.49 -8.03 25.43
N GLY A 254 -27.49 -8.03 24.56
CA GLY A 254 -26.22 -7.35 24.78
C GLY A 254 -26.23 -5.87 24.41
N VAL A 255 -25.08 -5.21 24.60
CA VAL A 255 -24.93 -3.76 24.43
C VAL A 255 -24.24 -3.44 23.10
N VAL A 256 -24.73 -2.46 22.35
CA VAL A 256 -24.00 -1.89 21.21
C VAL A 256 -23.56 -0.47 21.57
N ALA A 257 -22.28 -0.17 21.38
CA ALA A 257 -21.69 1.13 21.64
C ALA A 257 -21.06 1.68 20.35
N TRP A 258 -21.58 2.82 19.89
CA TRP A 258 -21.03 3.58 18.77
C TRP A 258 -20.10 4.66 19.32
N VAL A 259 -18.81 4.52 19.03
CA VAL A 259 -17.77 5.44 19.47
C VAL A 259 -17.32 6.27 18.28
N VAL A 260 -17.40 7.60 18.41
CA VAL A 260 -16.94 8.55 17.39
C VAL A 260 -15.81 9.43 17.95
N PRO A 261 -14.95 10.00 17.09
CA PRO A 261 -13.99 11.00 17.54
C PRO A 261 -14.71 12.22 18.12
N GLY A 262 -14.30 12.62 19.33
CA GLY A 262 -14.63 13.92 19.90
C GLY A 262 -13.53 14.94 19.60
N ASP A 263 -13.65 16.14 20.20
CA ASP A 263 -12.64 17.18 20.10
C ASP A 263 -11.64 17.06 21.26
N PRO A 264 -10.41 16.55 21.05
CA PRO A 264 -9.39 16.49 22.10
C PRO A 264 -8.77 17.86 22.43
N GLY A 265 -9.14 18.91 21.70
CA GLY A 265 -8.45 20.18 21.73
C GLY A 265 -7.04 20.09 21.12
N PRO A 266 -6.31 21.22 21.12
CA PRO A 266 -4.97 21.28 20.55
C PRO A 266 -3.93 20.67 21.50
N THR A 267 -3.73 19.36 21.43
CA THR A 267 -2.67 18.72 22.22
C THR A 267 -1.30 19.10 21.66
N LYS A 268 -0.33 19.37 22.55
CA LYS A 268 1.06 19.64 22.17
C LYS A 268 1.64 18.49 21.34
N TRP A 269 1.37 17.26 21.76
CA TRP A 269 1.81 16.06 21.04
C TRP A 269 1.29 16.01 19.60
N ALA A 270 -0.02 16.27 19.37
CA ALA A 270 -0.57 16.23 18.02
C ALA A 270 0.10 17.26 17.10
N ARG A 271 0.29 18.49 17.58
CA ARG A 271 0.95 19.54 16.79
C ARG A 271 2.41 19.22 16.48
N GLU A 272 3.17 18.75 17.46
CA GLU A 272 4.59 18.45 17.27
C GLU A 272 4.83 17.18 16.45
N PHE A 273 4.00 16.15 16.62
CA PHE A 273 4.18 14.87 15.95
C PHE A 273 3.54 14.82 14.56
N LEU A 274 2.32 15.36 14.41
CA LEU A 274 1.57 15.31 13.14
C LEU A 274 1.77 16.58 12.30
N GLY A 275 2.19 17.68 12.92
CA GLY A 275 2.13 19.02 12.33
C GLY A 275 0.76 19.69 12.51
N GLU A 276 0.73 21.02 12.41
CA GLU A 276 -0.48 21.83 12.67
C GLU A 276 -1.67 21.44 11.78
N GLU A 277 -1.44 21.25 10.48
CA GLU A 277 -2.51 20.95 9.51
C GLU A 277 -3.15 19.58 9.79
N ALA A 278 -2.35 18.53 9.94
CA ALA A 278 -2.85 17.19 10.22
C ALA A 278 -3.49 17.11 11.61
N ALA A 279 -2.92 17.79 12.62
CA ALA A 279 -3.52 17.87 13.95
C ALA A 279 -4.93 18.47 13.89
N GLU A 280 -5.11 19.58 13.16
CA GLU A 280 -6.42 20.21 13.00
C GLU A 280 -7.40 19.35 12.20
N MET A 281 -6.93 18.68 11.14
CA MET A 281 -7.72 17.72 10.37
C MET A 281 -8.26 16.59 11.26
N PHE A 282 -7.39 15.91 12.01
CA PHE A 282 -7.80 14.80 12.88
C PHE A 282 -8.67 15.27 14.04
N ARG A 283 -8.44 16.46 14.59
CA ARG A 283 -9.29 17.06 15.63
C ARG A 283 -10.74 17.23 15.16
N ARG A 284 -10.97 17.46 13.86
CA ARG A 284 -12.30 17.62 13.25
C ARG A 284 -12.86 16.34 12.63
N SER A 285 -12.12 15.23 12.68
CA SER A 285 -12.50 13.97 12.00
C SER A 285 -13.86 13.42 12.43
N GLY A 286 -14.29 13.70 13.66
CA GLY A 286 -15.59 13.26 14.18
C GLY A 286 -16.79 13.99 13.59
N GLY A 287 -16.60 15.14 12.95
CA GLY A 287 -17.72 16.00 12.52
C GLY A 287 -18.45 16.67 13.69
N ALA A 288 -19.51 17.41 13.38
CA ALA A 288 -20.32 18.16 14.35
C ALA A 288 -21.76 17.63 14.44
N GLY A 289 -22.43 17.91 15.56
CA GLY A 289 -23.83 17.55 15.79
C GLY A 289 -24.03 16.27 16.61
N PRO A 290 -25.26 15.73 16.65
CA PRO A 290 -25.58 14.51 17.40
C PRO A 290 -24.74 13.32 16.92
N ILE A 291 -24.28 12.46 17.84
CA ILE A 291 -23.42 11.30 17.53
C ILE A 291 -24.07 10.36 16.50
N ALA A 292 -25.37 10.09 16.64
CA ALA A 292 -26.10 9.22 15.71
C ALA A 292 -26.04 9.71 14.25
N GLY A 293 -26.03 11.04 14.03
CA GLY A 293 -25.93 11.62 12.69
C GLY A 293 -24.51 11.68 12.13
N ARG A 294 -23.51 11.27 12.91
CA ARG A 294 -22.09 11.24 12.52
C ARG A 294 -21.61 9.85 12.12
N LEU A 295 -22.44 8.82 12.27
CA LEU A 295 -22.09 7.47 11.88
C LEU A 295 -21.94 7.38 10.36
N GLY A 296 -21.06 6.48 9.93
CA GLY A 296 -20.82 6.19 8.52
C GLY A 296 -22.04 5.60 7.80
N PRO A 297 -22.02 5.60 6.47
CA PRO A 297 -23.13 5.11 5.66
C PRO A 297 -23.50 3.66 6.01
N GLY A 298 -24.80 3.37 6.14
CA GLY A 298 -25.31 2.04 6.45
C GLY A 298 -25.25 1.63 7.92
N LEU A 299 -24.72 2.49 8.80
CA LEU A 299 -24.75 2.27 10.25
C LEU A 299 -25.91 3.04 10.87
N GLU A 300 -26.68 2.35 11.71
CA GLU A 300 -27.84 2.93 12.40
C GLU A 300 -27.79 2.61 13.89
N ALA A 301 -27.71 3.68 14.68
CA ALA A 301 -27.94 3.60 16.11
C ALA A 301 -29.42 3.37 16.41
N ARG A 302 -29.71 2.47 17.35
CA ARG A 302 -31.05 2.17 17.84
C ARG A 302 -31.23 2.67 19.26
N GLU A 303 -32.48 2.78 19.69
CA GLU A 303 -32.80 3.06 21.09
C GLU A 303 -32.16 2.01 22.01
N GLY A 304 -31.48 2.47 23.06
CA GLY A 304 -30.73 1.62 24.00
C GLY A 304 -29.24 1.47 23.68
N ASP A 305 -28.78 1.80 22.48
CA ASP A 305 -27.35 1.82 22.15
C ASP A 305 -26.63 2.93 22.91
N LEU A 306 -25.34 2.72 23.18
CA LEU A 306 -24.47 3.76 23.73
C LEU A 306 -23.90 4.61 22.60
N LEU A 307 -23.97 5.92 22.76
CA LEU A 307 -23.37 6.89 21.85
C LEU A 307 -22.29 7.64 22.61
N VAL A 308 -21.03 7.48 22.20
CA VAL A 308 -19.88 7.98 22.95
C VAL A 308 -18.91 8.74 22.06
N GLU A 309 -18.43 9.89 22.55
CA GLU A 309 -17.28 10.58 21.97
C GLU A 309 -15.99 10.20 22.70
N LYS A 310 -14.90 10.01 21.97
CA LYS A 310 -13.56 9.80 22.55
C LYS A 310 -12.56 10.88 22.15
N THR A 311 -11.73 11.30 23.10
CA THR A 311 -10.66 12.31 22.90
C THR A 311 -9.26 11.72 22.87
N ALA A 312 -9.14 10.39 22.92
CA ALA A 312 -7.86 9.68 22.77
C ALA A 312 -7.96 8.64 21.65
N ILE A 313 -6.81 8.02 21.34
CA ILE A 313 -6.74 6.89 20.40
C ILE A 313 -7.70 5.78 20.85
N SER A 314 -7.58 5.35 22.10
CA SER A 314 -8.44 4.35 22.71
C SER A 314 -9.73 4.96 23.26
N ALA A 315 -10.85 4.29 23.00
CA ALA A 315 -12.14 4.62 23.59
C ALA A 315 -12.20 4.36 25.10
N LEU A 316 -11.26 3.56 25.64
CA LEU A 316 -11.23 3.11 27.02
C LEU A 316 -10.04 3.69 27.81
N PHE A 317 -9.24 4.55 27.18
CA PHE A 317 -8.18 5.25 27.91
C PHE A 317 -8.80 6.10 29.04
N PRO A 318 -8.26 6.06 30.27
CA PRO A 318 -8.85 6.78 31.39
C PRO A 318 -9.07 8.27 31.09
N GLY A 319 -10.31 8.74 31.25
CA GLY A 319 -10.71 10.12 30.99
C GLY A 319 -10.86 10.49 29.51
N SER A 320 -10.67 9.57 28.56
CA SER A 320 -10.85 9.85 27.13
C SER A 320 -12.30 9.80 26.68
N SER A 321 -13.15 9.07 27.40
CA SER A 321 -14.58 8.95 27.12
C SER A 321 -15.36 8.48 28.36
N THR A 322 -16.69 8.48 28.27
CA THR A 322 -17.57 7.91 29.30
C THR A 322 -17.85 6.40 29.10
N LEU A 323 -17.24 5.76 28.09
CA LEU A 323 -17.56 4.38 27.70
C LEU A 323 -17.32 3.39 28.86
N HIS A 324 -16.17 3.47 29.52
CA HIS A 324 -15.80 2.50 30.56
C HIS A 324 -16.83 2.48 31.71
N ASP A 325 -17.23 3.65 32.20
CA ASP A 325 -18.20 3.78 33.29
C ASP A 325 -19.59 3.27 32.86
N GLN A 326 -19.98 3.53 31.61
CA GLN A 326 -21.25 3.05 31.05
C GLN A 326 -21.28 1.53 30.85
N LEU A 327 -20.16 0.92 30.48
CA LEU A 327 -20.02 -0.54 30.38
C LEU A 327 -20.05 -1.19 31.77
N ARG A 328 -19.32 -0.62 32.74
CA ARG A 328 -19.31 -1.13 34.13
C ARG A 328 -20.68 -1.05 34.78
N SER A 329 -21.41 0.05 34.62
CA SER A 329 -22.76 0.20 35.20
C SER A 329 -23.77 -0.80 34.64
N ARG A 330 -23.52 -1.33 33.44
CA ARG A 330 -24.32 -2.39 32.80
C ARG A 330 -23.83 -3.80 33.09
N GLY A 331 -22.79 -3.95 33.92
CA GLY A 331 -22.25 -5.26 34.28
C GLY A 331 -21.56 -6.00 33.12
N VAL A 332 -21.12 -5.26 32.09
CA VAL A 332 -20.39 -5.81 30.94
C VAL A 332 -19.04 -6.35 31.41
N GLU A 333 -18.73 -7.58 31.01
CA GLU A 333 -17.44 -8.25 31.24
C GLU A 333 -16.70 -8.57 29.95
N THR A 334 -17.40 -8.63 28.82
CA THR A 334 -16.80 -8.94 27.52
C THR A 334 -16.99 -7.77 26.55
N VAL A 335 -15.93 -7.39 25.85
CA VAL A 335 -16.00 -6.42 24.76
C VAL A 335 -15.55 -7.05 23.45
N VAL A 336 -16.40 -6.89 22.44
CA VAL A 336 -16.15 -7.24 21.05
C VAL A 336 -15.84 -5.94 20.32
N VAL A 337 -14.63 -5.78 19.78
CA VAL A 337 -14.14 -4.52 19.21
C VAL A 337 -14.14 -4.60 17.68
N THR A 338 -14.70 -3.58 17.03
CA THR A 338 -14.76 -3.43 15.56
C THR A 338 -14.46 -1.98 15.14
N GLY A 339 -14.36 -1.73 13.84
CA GLY A 339 -14.24 -0.37 13.28
C GLY A 339 -12.89 -0.04 12.65
N THR A 340 -12.44 1.20 12.76
CA THR A 340 -11.26 1.71 12.04
C THR A 340 -10.43 2.68 12.91
N LEU A 341 -9.11 2.81 12.76
CA LEU A 341 -8.21 1.92 12.02
C LEU A 341 -7.80 0.72 12.89
N THR A 342 -7.67 -0.47 12.31
CA THR A 342 -7.27 -1.71 13.00
C THR A 342 -6.05 -1.50 13.90
N GLU A 343 -4.97 -0.93 13.35
CA GLU A 343 -3.68 -0.77 14.03
C GLU A 343 -3.62 0.41 15.01
N VAL A 344 -4.58 1.33 14.93
CA VAL A 344 -4.61 2.58 15.71
C VAL A 344 -5.69 2.53 16.79
N CYS A 345 -6.86 3.13 16.54
CA CYS A 345 -7.92 3.32 17.55
C CYS A 345 -8.53 2.00 18.00
N VAL A 346 -8.68 1.05 17.08
CA VAL A 346 -9.23 -0.28 17.35
C VAL A 346 -8.28 -1.08 18.24
N ALA A 347 -7.00 -1.22 17.85
CA ALA A 347 -6.00 -1.89 18.67
C ALA A 347 -5.75 -1.19 20.01
N GLY A 348 -5.74 0.15 20.03
CA GLY A 348 -5.64 0.92 21.28
C GLY A 348 -6.78 0.57 22.24
N THR A 349 -8.01 0.56 21.74
CA THR A 349 -9.20 0.20 22.52
C THR A 349 -9.14 -1.25 23.01
N ALA A 350 -8.73 -2.20 22.16
CA ALA A 350 -8.59 -3.60 22.55
C ALA A 350 -7.51 -3.82 23.62
N ARG A 351 -6.37 -3.11 23.54
CA ARG A 351 -5.30 -3.19 24.56
C ARG A 351 -5.75 -2.65 25.90
N ASP A 352 -6.44 -1.51 25.91
CA ASP A 352 -6.96 -0.92 27.14
C ASP A 352 -8.10 -1.77 27.72
N ALA A 353 -8.97 -2.34 26.87
CA ALA A 353 -9.99 -3.28 27.32
C ALA A 353 -9.39 -4.46 28.10
N ALA A 354 -8.37 -5.10 27.54
CA ALA A 354 -7.66 -6.19 28.20
C ALA A 354 -6.99 -5.74 29.51
N THR A 355 -6.38 -4.55 29.50
CA THR A 355 -5.72 -3.96 30.68
C THR A 355 -6.71 -3.64 31.80
N LEU A 356 -7.93 -3.23 31.45
CA LEU A 356 -9.03 -2.98 32.39
C LEU A 356 -9.74 -4.27 32.84
N GLY A 357 -9.31 -5.43 32.35
CA GLY A 357 -9.81 -6.74 32.76
C GLY A 357 -11.02 -7.26 31.98
N TYR A 358 -11.41 -6.61 30.88
CA TYR A 358 -12.46 -7.15 30.01
C TYR A 358 -11.96 -8.38 29.24
N ARG A 359 -12.85 -9.36 29.07
CA ARG A 359 -12.67 -10.38 28.05
C ARG A 359 -12.71 -9.68 26.69
N THR A 360 -11.61 -9.72 25.94
CA THR A 360 -11.46 -8.89 24.73
C THR A 360 -11.46 -9.75 23.48
N ILE A 361 -12.36 -9.46 22.55
CA ILE A 361 -12.41 -10.10 21.22
C ILE A 361 -12.27 -9.01 20.17
N LEU A 362 -11.32 -9.14 19.27
CA LEU A 362 -11.18 -8.30 18.09
C LEU A 362 -11.72 -9.05 16.86
N VAL A 363 -12.58 -8.41 16.06
CA VAL A 363 -13.23 -9.09 14.92
C VAL A 363 -12.52 -8.74 13.62
N ALA A 364 -11.76 -9.69 13.08
CA ALA A 364 -10.79 -9.45 12.02
C ALA A 364 -11.39 -8.98 10.68
N ASP A 365 -12.58 -9.48 10.34
CA ASP A 365 -13.34 -9.13 9.13
C ASP A 365 -14.36 -8.00 9.35
N ALA A 366 -14.38 -7.43 10.56
CA ALA A 366 -15.16 -6.23 10.90
C ALA A 366 -14.27 -5.06 11.34
N THR A 367 -12.97 -5.11 11.03
CA THR A 367 -12.04 -3.99 11.23
C THR A 367 -11.35 -3.60 9.94
N ALA A 368 -11.08 -2.31 9.76
CA ALA A 368 -10.42 -1.76 8.59
C ALA A 368 -9.08 -1.15 8.98
N GLY A 369 -7.98 -1.70 8.48
CA GLY A 369 -6.64 -1.15 8.57
C GLY A 369 -6.28 -0.38 7.30
N ARG A 370 -5.05 0.15 7.22
CA ARG A 370 -4.53 0.83 6.02
C ARG A 370 -4.17 -0.12 4.88
N ASP A 371 -3.62 -1.28 5.24
CA ASP A 371 -3.13 -2.31 4.34
C ASP A 371 -3.20 -3.67 5.05
N ASP A 372 -3.16 -4.77 4.28
CA ASP A 372 -3.26 -6.13 4.83
C ASP A 372 -2.08 -6.45 5.78
N GLU A 373 -0.88 -5.92 5.52
CA GLU A 373 0.32 -6.19 6.34
C GLU A 373 0.18 -5.62 7.76
N SER A 374 -0.17 -4.34 7.87
CA SER A 374 -0.37 -3.64 9.14
C SER A 374 -1.57 -4.20 9.91
N HIS A 375 -2.62 -4.59 9.18
CA HIS A 375 -3.80 -5.27 9.73
C HIS A 375 -3.40 -6.60 10.37
N ASP A 376 -2.74 -7.50 9.65
CA ASP A 376 -2.36 -8.84 10.13
C ASP A 376 -1.32 -8.79 11.25
N ALA A 377 -0.35 -7.89 11.17
CA ALA A 377 0.62 -7.66 12.24
C ALA A 377 -0.07 -7.24 13.55
N THR A 378 -1.12 -6.43 13.43
CA THR A 378 -1.94 -6.00 14.57
C THR A 378 -2.77 -7.15 15.13
N LEU A 379 -3.48 -7.88 14.28
CA LEU A 379 -4.28 -9.05 14.68
C LEU A 379 -3.41 -10.07 15.43
N SER A 380 -2.24 -10.39 14.88
CA SER A 380 -1.27 -11.31 15.49
C SER A 380 -0.84 -10.82 16.88
N THR A 381 -0.61 -9.52 17.04
CA THR A 381 -0.21 -8.92 18.32
C THR A 381 -1.34 -8.98 19.34
N ILE A 382 -2.57 -8.69 18.94
CA ILE A 382 -3.76 -8.76 19.80
C ILE A 382 -4.00 -10.21 20.24
N TYR A 383 -4.01 -11.15 19.31
CA TYR A 383 -4.21 -12.57 19.58
C TYR A 383 -3.15 -13.17 20.53
N ARG A 384 -1.89 -12.75 20.35
CA ARG A 384 -0.77 -13.22 21.17
C ARG A 384 -0.87 -12.75 22.63
N THR A 385 -1.35 -11.54 22.86
CA THR A 385 -1.13 -10.85 24.14
C THR A 385 -2.39 -10.35 24.83
N PHE A 386 -3.37 -9.84 24.09
CA PHE A 386 -4.43 -8.99 24.65
C PHE A 386 -5.83 -9.63 24.61
N GLY A 387 -6.13 -10.50 23.65
CA GLY A 387 -7.47 -11.06 23.50
C GLY A 387 -7.55 -12.15 22.45
N ASP A 388 -8.77 -12.61 22.18
CA ASP A 388 -9.01 -13.46 21.01
C ASP A 388 -9.21 -12.59 19.76
N VAL A 389 -8.91 -13.18 18.60
CA VAL A 389 -9.20 -12.61 17.29
C VAL A 389 -10.03 -13.63 16.53
N ARG A 390 -11.21 -13.22 16.07
CA ARG A 390 -12.23 -14.12 15.50
C ARG A 390 -12.87 -13.50 14.26
N SER A 391 -13.55 -14.31 13.46
CA SER A 391 -14.41 -13.82 12.38
C SER A 391 -15.73 -13.28 12.93
N THR A 392 -16.47 -12.55 12.10
CA THR A 392 -17.82 -12.10 12.39
C THR A 392 -18.74 -13.30 12.63
N ASP A 393 -18.61 -14.33 11.81
CA ASP A 393 -19.44 -15.53 11.90
C ASP A 393 -19.20 -16.28 13.22
N ASP A 394 -17.93 -16.45 13.62
CA ASP A 394 -17.57 -17.10 14.90
C ASP A 394 -18.19 -16.35 16.09
N VAL A 395 -18.17 -15.02 16.07
CA VAL A 395 -18.70 -14.22 17.19
C VAL A 395 -20.23 -14.32 17.22
N ILE A 396 -20.91 -14.28 16.08
CA ILE A 396 -22.36 -14.45 16.01
C ILE A 396 -22.77 -15.84 16.50
N GLU A 397 -22.02 -16.88 16.16
CA GLU A 397 -22.25 -18.24 16.67
C GLU A 397 -22.15 -18.28 18.20
N LEU A 398 -21.10 -17.68 18.79
CA LEU A 398 -20.93 -17.60 20.23
C LEU A 398 -22.06 -16.85 20.94
N VAL A 399 -22.52 -15.74 20.36
CA VAL A 399 -23.64 -14.95 20.90
C VAL A 399 -24.93 -15.78 20.86
N THR A 400 -25.22 -16.43 19.74
CA THR A 400 -26.44 -17.23 19.55
C THR A 400 -26.47 -18.45 20.48
N ALA A 401 -25.33 -19.13 20.65
CA ALA A 401 -25.20 -20.24 21.58
C ALA A 401 -25.41 -19.79 23.04
N GLY A 402 -24.86 -18.62 23.41
CA GLY A 402 -25.00 -18.04 24.74
C GLY A 402 -26.45 -17.67 25.11
N SER A 403 -27.26 -17.22 24.15
CA SER A 403 -28.68 -16.91 24.37
C SER A 403 -29.52 -18.14 24.71
N SER A 404 -29.15 -19.31 24.19
CA SER A 404 -29.93 -20.55 24.34
C SER A 404 -29.79 -21.20 25.72
N VAL A 405 -28.84 -20.76 26.55
CA VAL A 405 -28.56 -21.30 27.89
C VAL A 405 -29.37 -20.58 28.98
N VAL A 406 -30.01 -19.45 28.65
CA VAL A 406 -30.69 -18.55 29.61
C VAL A 406 -32.23 -18.71 29.60
N THR A 407 -32.79 -19.50 28.68
CA THR A 407 -34.18 -20.03 28.75
C THR A 407 -34.24 -21.34 29.49
#